data_AF-A0AAN2DCP8-F1
#
_entry.id   AF-A0AAN2DCP8-F1
#
_cell.length_a   1.000
_cell.length_b   1.000
_cell.length_c   1.000
_cell.angle_alpha   90.00
_cell.angle_beta   90.00
_cell.angle_gamma   90.00
#
_symmetry.space_group_name_H-M   'P 1'
#
loop_
_entity.id
_entity.type
_entity.pdbx_description
1 polymer ?
#
loop_
_entity_poly.entity_id
_entity_poly.type
_entity_poly.pdbx_seq_one_letter_code
_entity_poly.pdbx_strand_id
1 'polypeptide(L)'
;MSFKPTPGTYGYLWVNCYTVTVYCVPCNRAVKIDLEKLPPLKSYLNWRWACTHCNRPGQANLSPDHSPRDSPAAKQRDIEIERRKEVLAFRLEEKHMCNLYRVKTNQESIRDIVGIMEERLNLEPDVEVYPDRPAPVVRNGEKGRELVGLTWGMPSPQFVTQGKPDTGVTNIRNVTSPHWRRWLRPENRCVVPWTTFCEWEDTKPRKTKRWFALNEEAPLAFFAGIWTDWHGVRGSMKNPREGDHQLFGFLTTAPNSVVKPIHPKAMPVILTNKDEVELWLTAPWEVAKELQRPLPDAGLVLLPVEDEKKSADLFG
;
A
#
# COMPACT_ATOMS: atom_id res chain seq x y z
N MET A 1 -41.46 -4.75 -29.70
CA MET A 1 -42.39 -5.13 -28.61
C MET A 1 -42.11 -4.24 -27.41
N SER A 2 -43.10 -3.51 -26.89
CA SER A 2 -42.94 -2.60 -25.73
C SER A 2 -43.60 -3.22 -24.48
N PHE A 3 -43.00 -2.99 -23.30
CA PHE A 3 -43.30 -3.70 -22.05
C PHE A 3 -43.57 -2.74 -20.88
N LYS A 4 -44.63 -2.96 -20.09
CA LYS A 4 -44.93 -2.26 -18.82
C LYS A 4 -45.48 -3.24 -17.75
N PRO A 5 -44.81 -3.48 -16.61
CA PRO A 5 -45.23 -4.46 -15.58
C PRO A 5 -46.09 -3.86 -14.43
N THR A 6 -46.96 -4.67 -13.81
CA THR A 6 -47.74 -4.37 -12.57
C THR A 6 -47.81 -5.60 -11.61
N PRO A 7 -48.09 -5.47 -10.28
CA PRO A 7 -47.87 -6.55 -9.28
C PRO A 7 -48.98 -7.62 -9.06
N GLY A 8 -48.57 -8.87 -8.76
CA GLY A 8 -49.36 -9.98 -8.12
C GLY A 8 -49.11 -11.43 -8.66
N THR A 9 -49.36 -12.49 -7.87
CA THR A 9 -49.71 -13.95 -8.11
C THR A 9 -49.67 -14.64 -9.52
N TYR A 10 -49.36 -15.95 -9.81
CA TYR A 10 -48.26 -16.97 -9.54
C TYR A 10 -48.15 -18.00 -10.74
N GLY A 11 -46.97 -18.66 -10.99
CA GLY A 11 -46.75 -19.78 -11.97
C GLY A 11 -45.29 -20.39 -12.00
N TYR A 12 -45.06 -21.63 -12.47
CA TYR A 12 -43.81 -22.44 -12.28
C TYR A 12 -42.68 -22.25 -13.34
N LEU A 13 -41.42 -22.54 -12.96
CA LEU A 13 -40.18 -22.28 -13.74
C LEU A 13 -39.19 -23.47 -13.79
N TRP A 14 -38.38 -23.57 -14.86
CA TRP A 14 -37.19 -24.43 -15.00
C TRP A 14 -36.01 -23.58 -15.52
N VAL A 15 -34.81 -23.71 -14.93
CA VAL A 15 -33.65 -22.82 -15.19
C VAL A 15 -32.47 -23.61 -15.78
N ASN A 16 -31.91 -23.09 -16.88
CA ASN A 16 -30.50 -23.29 -17.25
C ASN A 16 -29.85 -21.91 -17.27
N CYS A 17 -28.72 -21.79 -16.58
CA CYS A 17 -28.13 -20.58 -16.04
C CYS A 17 -28.26 -19.33 -16.95
N TYR A 18 -28.92 -18.29 -16.43
CA TYR A 18 -29.04 -16.91 -16.95
C TYR A 18 -30.04 -16.62 -18.09
N THR A 19 -30.66 -17.64 -18.68
CA THR A 19 -31.86 -17.45 -19.52
C THR A 19 -33.08 -18.01 -18.82
N VAL A 20 -34.09 -17.16 -18.58
CA VAL A 20 -35.38 -17.61 -18.04
C VAL A 20 -36.34 -17.83 -19.18
N THR A 21 -36.94 -19.01 -19.25
CA THR A 21 -38.06 -19.26 -20.18
C THR A 21 -39.37 -19.04 -19.44
N VAL A 22 -40.20 -18.15 -19.96
CA VAL A 22 -41.49 -17.80 -19.37
C VAL A 22 -42.60 -18.31 -20.26
N TYR A 23 -43.61 -18.93 -19.66
CA TYR A 23 -44.75 -19.51 -20.37
C TYR A 23 -46.03 -18.73 -20.10
N CYS A 24 -46.81 -18.52 -21.15
CA CYS A 24 -48.19 -18.07 -21.03
C CYS A 24 -49.10 -19.27 -20.78
N VAL A 25 -49.68 -19.39 -19.57
CA VAL A 25 -50.52 -20.55 -19.20
C VAL A 25 -51.70 -20.78 -20.16
N PRO A 26 -52.47 -19.75 -20.57
CA PRO A 26 -53.64 -19.96 -21.43
C PRO A 26 -53.33 -20.38 -22.87
N CYS A 27 -52.13 -20.11 -23.40
CA CYS A 27 -51.81 -20.38 -24.81
C CYS A 27 -50.50 -21.15 -25.02
N ASN A 28 -49.87 -21.61 -23.94
CA ASN A 28 -48.62 -22.38 -23.89
C ASN A 28 -47.45 -21.79 -24.70
N ARG A 29 -47.45 -20.48 -24.95
CA ARG A 29 -46.38 -19.80 -25.68
C ARG A 29 -45.22 -19.50 -24.74
N ALA A 30 -44.00 -19.78 -25.19
CA ALA A 30 -42.77 -19.56 -24.45
C ALA A 30 -42.01 -18.33 -24.95
N VAL A 31 -41.40 -17.57 -24.04
CA VAL A 31 -40.48 -16.47 -24.35
C VAL A 31 -39.23 -16.63 -23.50
N LYS A 32 -38.05 -16.52 -24.14
CA LYS A 32 -36.76 -16.52 -23.45
C LYS A 32 -36.37 -15.10 -23.08
N ILE A 33 -36.04 -14.87 -21.81
CA ILE A 33 -35.56 -13.60 -21.28
C ILE A 33 -34.11 -13.76 -20.88
N ASP A 34 -33.27 -12.91 -21.46
CA ASP A 34 -31.86 -12.76 -21.14
C ASP A 34 -31.71 -11.72 -20.03
N LEU A 35 -31.29 -12.19 -18.85
CA LEU A 35 -31.24 -11.34 -17.66
C LEU A 35 -30.11 -10.32 -17.71
N GLU A 36 -29.06 -10.54 -18.51
CA GLU A 36 -27.91 -9.62 -18.62
C GLU A 36 -28.27 -8.33 -19.37
N LYS A 37 -29.27 -8.38 -20.24
CA LYS A 37 -29.72 -7.24 -21.05
C LYS A 37 -30.77 -6.38 -20.34
N LEU A 38 -31.14 -6.73 -19.12
CA LEU A 38 -32.10 -5.95 -18.32
C LEU A 38 -31.38 -4.91 -17.46
N PRO A 39 -31.98 -3.71 -17.26
CA PRO A 39 -31.41 -2.71 -16.35
C PRO A 39 -31.21 -3.27 -14.92
N PRO A 40 -30.17 -2.86 -14.17
CA PRO A 40 -29.85 -3.46 -12.87
C PRO A 40 -30.98 -3.43 -11.84
N LEU A 41 -31.75 -2.33 -11.79
CA LEU A 41 -32.95 -2.15 -10.95
C LEU A 41 -34.14 -3.06 -11.34
N LYS A 42 -34.01 -3.81 -12.43
CA LYS A 42 -35.03 -4.63 -13.05
C LYS A 42 -34.64 -6.12 -13.11
N SER A 43 -33.50 -6.47 -12.52
CA SER A 43 -32.92 -7.82 -12.51
C SER A 43 -33.63 -8.80 -11.56
N TYR A 44 -34.53 -8.30 -10.71
CA TYR A 44 -35.38 -9.09 -9.82
C TYR A 44 -36.75 -9.29 -10.47
N LEU A 45 -37.01 -10.49 -11.00
CA LEU A 45 -38.25 -10.83 -11.69
C LEU A 45 -39.33 -11.29 -10.70
N ASN A 46 -40.09 -10.33 -10.18
CA ASN A 46 -41.41 -10.58 -9.58
C ASN A 46 -42.46 -9.76 -10.33
N TRP A 47 -42.46 -9.86 -11.66
CA TRP A 47 -43.28 -9.02 -12.53
C TRP A 47 -44.38 -9.81 -13.22
N ARG A 48 -45.60 -9.26 -13.23
CA ARG A 48 -46.64 -9.72 -14.15
C ARG A 48 -46.40 -9.10 -15.52
N TRP A 49 -46.75 -9.88 -16.55
CA TRP A 49 -46.77 -9.42 -17.93
C TRP A 49 -48.05 -9.89 -18.60
N ALA A 50 -48.58 -9.11 -19.53
CA ALA A 50 -49.68 -9.54 -20.37
C ALA A 50 -49.12 -10.17 -21.64
N CYS A 51 -49.60 -11.37 -22.00
CA CYS A 51 -49.25 -11.96 -23.28
C CYS A 51 -49.83 -11.11 -24.40
N THR A 52 -48.99 -10.61 -25.31
CA THR A 52 -49.43 -9.78 -26.45
C THR A 52 -50.39 -10.51 -27.39
N HIS A 53 -50.44 -11.85 -27.34
CA HIS A 53 -51.33 -12.66 -28.17
C HIS A 53 -52.72 -12.91 -27.58
N CYS A 54 -52.81 -13.28 -26.30
CA CYS A 54 -54.10 -13.59 -25.68
C CYS A 54 -54.56 -12.53 -24.68
N ASN A 55 -53.75 -11.50 -24.46
CA ASN A 55 -53.93 -10.41 -23.49
C ASN A 55 -54.19 -10.89 -22.05
N ARG A 56 -53.86 -12.14 -21.75
CA ARG A 56 -54.00 -12.73 -20.41
C ARG A 56 -52.66 -12.64 -19.66
N PRO A 57 -52.71 -12.49 -18.32
CA PRO A 57 -51.51 -12.37 -17.51
C PRO A 57 -50.68 -13.67 -17.50
N GLY A 58 -49.36 -13.55 -17.57
CA GLY A 58 -48.36 -14.59 -17.32
C GLY A 58 -47.35 -14.15 -16.26
N GLN A 59 -46.59 -15.10 -15.68
CA GLN A 59 -45.60 -14.84 -14.63
C GLN A 59 -44.27 -15.56 -14.89
N ALA A 60 -43.16 -14.88 -14.58
CA ALA A 60 -41.83 -15.47 -14.47
C ALA A 60 -41.40 -15.48 -12.99
N ASN A 61 -40.98 -16.62 -12.45
CA ASN A 61 -40.44 -16.76 -11.10
C ASN A 61 -38.98 -17.20 -11.16
N LEU A 62 -38.04 -16.38 -10.68
CA LEU A 62 -36.69 -16.90 -10.41
C LEU A 62 -36.73 -17.82 -9.18
N SER A 63 -36.00 -18.94 -9.23
CA SER A 63 -35.91 -19.91 -8.13
C SER A 63 -35.47 -19.24 -6.81
N PRO A 64 -35.96 -19.68 -5.63
CA PRO A 64 -35.57 -19.12 -4.31
C PRO A 64 -34.06 -19.10 -4.06
N ASP A 65 -33.32 -19.92 -4.78
CA ASP A 65 -31.86 -20.06 -4.80
C ASP A 65 -31.12 -18.86 -5.42
N HIS A 66 -31.84 -17.87 -5.95
CA HIS A 66 -31.31 -16.56 -6.32
C HIS A 66 -31.72 -15.53 -5.26
N SER A 67 -31.07 -15.60 -4.10
CA SER A 67 -31.15 -14.55 -3.09
C SER A 67 -30.66 -13.23 -3.68
N PRO A 68 -31.18 -12.05 -3.26
CA PRO A 68 -30.57 -10.76 -3.59
C PRO A 68 -29.07 -10.70 -3.27
N ARG A 69 -28.60 -11.54 -2.34
CA ARG A 69 -27.18 -11.77 -2.02
C ARG A 69 -26.36 -12.41 -3.15
N ASP A 70 -26.99 -13.21 -4.01
CA ASP A 70 -26.32 -13.93 -5.11
C ASP A 70 -26.34 -13.16 -6.44
N SER A 71 -26.97 -11.99 -6.45
CA SER A 71 -26.98 -11.11 -7.63
C SER A 71 -25.56 -10.62 -7.97
N PRO A 72 -25.23 -10.41 -9.26
CA PRO A 72 -23.94 -9.83 -9.66
C PRO A 72 -23.65 -8.49 -8.96
N ALA A 73 -24.68 -7.68 -8.69
CA ALA A 73 -24.54 -6.41 -7.98
C ALA A 73 -24.20 -6.60 -6.49
N ALA A 74 -24.78 -7.60 -5.81
CA ALA A 74 -24.42 -7.93 -4.44
C ALA A 74 -23.01 -8.54 -4.36
N LYS A 75 -22.66 -9.46 -5.27
CA LYS A 75 -21.29 -9.98 -5.39
C LYS A 75 -20.28 -8.86 -5.65
N GLN A 76 -20.59 -7.91 -6.53
CA GLN A 76 -19.75 -6.75 -6.79
C GLN A 76 -19.61 -5.85 -5.55
N ARG A 77 -20.70 -5.69 -4.79
CA ARG A 77 -20.69 -4.93 -3.54
C ARG A 77 -19.85 -5.62 -2.46
N ASP A 78 -19.92 -6.94 -2.35
CA ASP A 78 -19.12 -7.72 -1.40
C ASP A 78 -17.63 -7.67 -1.77
N ILE A 79 -17.30 -7.78 -3.06
CA ILE A 79 -15.94 -7.55 -3.57
C ILE A 79 -15.44 -6.14 -3.21
N GLU A 80 -16.27 -5.11 -3.40
CA GLU A 80 -15.92 -3.73 -3.05
C GLU A 80 -15.78 -3.53 -1.53
N ILE A 81 -16.57 -4.22 -0.71
CA ILE A 81 -16.43 -4.20 0.75
C ILE A 81 -15.09 -4.82 1.18
N GLU A 82 -14.75 -5.99 0.65
CA GLU A 82 -13.46 -6.63 0.94
C GLU A 82 -12.30 -5.77 0.45
N ARG A 83 -12.39 -5.22 -0.77
CA ARG A 83 -11.39 -4.26 -1.28
C ARG A 83 -11.23 -3.05 -0.36
N ARG A 84 -12.32 -2.48 0.17
CA ARG A 84 -12.26 -1.36 1.11
C ARG A 84 -11.61 -1.74 2.43
N LYS A 85 -11.87 -2.96 2.93
CA LYS A 85 -11.19 -3.48 4.12
C LYS A 85 -9.69 -3.60 3.88
N GLU A 86 -9.27 -4.13 2.73
CA GLU A 86 -7.86 -4.22 2.34
C GLU A 86 -7.19 -2.84 2.25
N VAL A 87 -7.84 -1.88 1.59
CA VAL A 87 -7.33 -0.50 1.49
C VAL A 87 -7.25 0.18 2.86
N LEU A 88 -8.25 -0.03 3.72
CA LEU A 88 -8.26 0.52 5.07
C LEU A 88 -7.15 -0.10 5.93
N ALA A 89 -6.99 -1.42 5.90
CA ALA A 89 -5.93 -2.13 6.59
C ALA A 89 -4.54 -1.62 6.15
N PHE A 90 -4.33 -1.50 4.84
CA PHE A 90 -3.09 -0.96 4.27
C PHE A 90 -2.79 0.46 4.79
N ARG A 91 -3.77 1.37 4.76
CA ARG A 91 -3.59 2.75 5.25
C ARG A 91 -3.38 2.85 6.76
N LEU A 92 -4.01 1.95 7.53
CA LEU A 92 -3.82 1.87 8.99
C LEU A 92 -2.46 1.29 9.37
N GLU A 93 -1.82 0.52 8.49
CA GLU A 93 -0.42 0.14 8.64
C GLU A 93 0.47 1.37 8.42
N GLU A 94 0.33 2.07 7.29
CA GLU A 94 1.17 3.25 6.96
C GLU A 94 1.13 4.37 8.01
N LYS A 95 -0.06 4.67 8.56
CA LYS A 95 -0.25 5.83 9.47
C LYS A 95 0.55 5.73 10.78
N HIS A 96 1.03 4.54 11.13
CA HIS A 96 1.70 4.31 12.41
C HIS A 96 3.21 4.13 12.28
N MET A 97 3.77 3.94 11.09
CA MET A 97 5.17 3.53 10.94
C MET A 97 6.14 4.71 10.97
N CYS A 98 7.42 4.41 11.22
CA CYS A 98 8.56 5.32 11.06
C CYS A 98 8.47 6.11 9.75
N ASN A 99 8.06 7.38 9.87
CA ASN A 99 7.86 8.31 8.75
C ASN A 99 8.69 9.58 8.96
N LEU A 100 9.76 9.49 9.74
CA LEU A 100 10.72 10.57 9.97
C LEU A 100 12.05 9.97 10.43
N TYR A 101 13.14 10.35 9.78
CA TYR A 101 14.49 10.02 10.21
C TYR A 101 15.46 11.16 9.89
N ARG A 102 16.66 11.14 10.48
CA ARG A 102 17.70 12.15 10.27
C ARG A 102 18.98 11.50 9.77
N VAL A 103 19.62 12.17 8.82
CA VAL A 103 20.91 11.81 8.25
C VAL A 103 21.90 12.91 8.61
N LYS A 104 22.69 12.68 9.66
CA LYS A 104 23.71 13.62 10.13
C LYS A 104 25.11 13.06 9.95
N THR A 105 25.62 13.09 8.71
CA THR A 105 26.87 12.44 8.34
C THR A 105 27.53 13.13 7.14
N ASN A 106 28.74 12.69 6.79
CA ASN A 106 29.43 13.07 5.56
C ASN A 106 29.54 11.86 4.59
N GLN A 107 29.96 12.13 3.35
CA GLN A 107 30.10 11.11 2.30
C GLN A 107 31.23 10.11 2.59
N GLU A 108 32.29 10.55 3.28
CA GLU A 108 33.42 9.70 3.65
C GLU A 108 32.98 8.58 4.61
N SER A 109 32.21 8.91 5.64
CA SER A 109 31.66 7.95 6.60
C SER A 109 30.74 6.93 5.93
N ILE A 110 29.97 7.36 4.91
CA ILE A 110 29.18 6.44 4.09
C ILE A 110 30.11 5.50 3.33
N ARG A 111 31.14 6.03 2.66
CA ARG A 111 32.12 5.28 1.86
C ARG A 111 32.87 4.23 2.68
N ASP A 112 33.19 4.52 3.93
CA ASP A 112 33.90 3.59 4.81
C ASP A 112 33.11 2.27 5.02
N ILE A 113 31.78 2.36 5.02
CA ILE A 113 30.89 1.20 5.19
C ILE A 113 30.50 0.62 3.83
N VAL A 114 30.04 1.45 2.88
CA VAL A 114 29.49 0.98 1.59
C VAL A 114 30.57 0.71 0.53
N GLY A 115 31.82 1.07 0.77
CA GLY A 115 32.91 0.95 -0.21
C GLY A 115 32.89 2.03 -1.30
N ILE A 116 33.65 1.79 -2.37
CA ILE A 116 33.79 2.73 -3.50
C ILE A 116 32.42 2.98 -4.14
N MET A 117 32.08 4.24 -4.32
CA MET A 117 30.84 4.69 -4.93
C MET A 117 31.04 5.93 -5.78
N GLU A 118 30.22 6.10 -6.80
CA GLU A 118 30.05 7.36 -7.54
C GLU A 118 29.16 8.31 -6.74
N GLU A 119 29.59 9.57 -6.60
CA GLU A 119 28.84 10.58 -5.88
C GLU A 119 28.05 11.45 -6.86
N ARG A 120 26.74 11.20 -6.95
CA ARG A 120 25.84 11.95 -7.83
C ARG A 120 24.91 12.89 -7.08
N LEU A 121 25.15 13.05 -5.78
CA LEU A 121 24.43 13.93 -4.88
C LEU A 121 25.43 14.71 -4.03
N ASN A 122 25.22 16.02 -3.93
CA ASN A 122 25.89 16.84 -2.92
C ASN A 122 25.17 16.64 -1.58
N LEU A 123 25.76 15.85 -0.68
CA LEU A 123 25.13 15.47 0.59
C LEU A 123 25.17 16.65 1.57
N GLU A 124 24.00 17.10 2.00
CA GLU A 124 23.89 18.05 3.11
C GLU A 124 24.30 17.39 4.44
N PRO A 125 25.04 18.09 5.33
CA PRO A 125 25.56 17.49 6.56
C PRO A 125 24.52 17.03 7.59
N ASP A 126 23.31 17.61 7.57
CA ASP A 126 22.22 17.29 8.50
C ASP A 126 20.88 17.45 7.78
N VAL A 127 20.21 16.33 7.50
CA VAL A 127 18.95 16.29 6.76
C VAL A 127 17.91 15.54 7.58
N GLU A 128 16.79 16.20 7.86
CA GLU A 128 15.56 15.50 8.27
C GLU A 128 14.77 15.05 7.04
N VAL A 129 14.50 13.76 6.98
CA VAL A 129 13.82 13.14 5.84
C VAL A 129 12.37 12.84 6.19
N TYR A 130 11.47 13.33 5.32
CA TYR A 130 10.03 13.15 5.41
C TYR A 130 9.49 12.38 4.18
N PRO A 131 8.32 11.71 4.28
CA PRO A 131 7.70 11.04 3.16
C PRO A 131 7.48 11.98 1.97
N ASP A 132 7.55 11.43 0.76
CA ASP A 132 7.42 12.15 -0.51
C ASP A 132 8.46 13.27 -0.71
N ARG A 133 9.60 13.18 0.00
CA ARG A 133 10.78 14.05 -0.18
C ARG A 133 11.99 13.28 -0.70
N PRO A 134 12.91 13.96 -1.42
CA PRO A 134 14.21 13.39 -1.77
C PRO A 134 15.03 13.06 -0.53
N ALA A 135 15.79 11.97 -0.59
CA ALA A 135 16.72 11.57 0.46
C ALA A 135 17.94 10.84 -0.13
N PRO A 136 19.11 10.92 0.52
CA PRO A 136 20.29 10.18 0.09
C PRO A 136 20.07 8.68 0.25
N VAL A 137 20.44 7.90 -0.77
CA VAL A 137 20.54 6.44 -0.70
C VAL A 137 21.77 5.98 -1.48
N VAL A 138 22.32 4.83 -1.10
CA VAL A 138 23.34 4.15 -1.90
C VAL A 138 22.70 2.94 -2.57
N ARG A 139 22.80 2.84 -3.90
CA ARG A 139 22.28 1.72 -4.68
C ARG A 139 23.35 1.14 -5.61
N ASN A 140 23.09 -0.02 -6.17
CA ASN A 140 23.88 -0.53 -7.29
C ASN A 140 23.48 0.21 -8.58
N GLY A 141 24.45 0.78 -9.27
CA GLY A 141 24.33 1.32 -10.62
C GLY A 141 25.16 0.50 -11.63
N GLU A 142 25.18 0.95 -12.89
CA GLU A 142 25.85 0.23 -13.98
C GLU A 142 27.37 0.10 -13.78
N LYS A 143 28.01 1.10 -13.17
CA LYS A 143 29.47 1.18 -12.99
C LYS A 143 29.92 0.81 -11.57
N GLY A 144 29.01 0.34 -10.73
CA GLY A 144 29.25 0.12 -9.31
C GLY A 144 28.24 0.87 -8.45
N ARG A 145 28.57 1.06 -7.17
CA ARG A 145 27.68 1.74 -6.22
C ARG A 145 27.60 3.23 -6.53
N GLU A 146 26.46 3.83 -6.23
CA GLU A 146 26.25 5.27 -6.40
C GLU A 146 25.44 5.85 -5.23
N LEU A 147 25.87 7.02 -4.75
CA LEU A 147 25.12 7.86 -3.82
C LEU A 147 24.23 8.82 -4.62
N VAL A 148 22.92 8.67 -4.49
CA VAL A 148 21.91 9.42 -5.25
C VAL A 148 20.78 9.90 -4.35
N GLY A 149 20.08 10.96 -4.78
CA GLY A 149 18.84 11.43 -4.15
C GLY A 149 17.61 10.78 -4.78
N LEU A 150 16.88 9.94 -4.03
CA LEU A 150 15.62 9.31 -4.48
C LEU A 150 14.44 9.82 -3.66
N THR A 151 13.21 9.76 -4.20
CA THR A 151 12.01 10.20 -3.46
C THR A 151 11.48 9.09 -2.56
N TRP A 152 11.26 9.39 -1.28
CA TRP A 152 10.80 8.40 -0.30
C TRP A 152 9.30 8.10 -0.45
N GLY A 153 8.99 6.87 -0.87
CA GLY A 153 7.65 6.33 -1.01
C GLY A 153 7.56 5.48 -2.27
N MET A 154 7.68 4.16 -2.14
CA MET A 154 7.53 3.21 -3.24
C MET A 154 6.14 3.25 -3.87
N PRO A 155 5.96 2.77 -5.11
CA PRO A 155 4.65 2.72 -5.73
C PRO A 155 3.63 1.93 -4.88
N SER A 156 2.46 2.49 -4.68
CA SER A 156 1.35 1.81 -4.02
C SER A 156 0.73 0.75 -4.95
N PRO A 157 0.14 -0.34 -4.41
CA PRO A 157 -0.65 -1.24 -5.22
C PRO A 157 -1.83 -0.52 -5.89
N GLN A 158 -2.15 -0.86 -7.14
CA GLN A 158 -3.21 -0.18 -7.92
C GLN A 158 -4.59 -0.21 -7.22
N PHE A 159 -4.88 -1.27 -6.47
CA PHE A 159 -6.13 -1.38 -5.73
C PHE A 159 -6.24 -0.35 -4.58
N VAL A 160 -5.10 0.18 -4.10
CA VAL A 160 -4.99 1.21 -3.04
C VAL A 160 -5.14 2.62 -3.61
N THR A 161 -4.50 2.92 -4.74
CA THR A 161 -4.55 4.27 -5.35
C THR A 161 -5.92 4.55 -5.96
N GLN A 162 -6.56 3.55 -6.57
CA GLN A 162 -7.91 3.68 -7.17
C GLN A 162 -8.03 4.86 -8.15
N GLY A 163 -7.00 5.10 -8.95
CA GLY A 163 -6.95 6.21 -9.92
C GLY A 163 -6.62 7.59 -9.32
N LYS A 164 -6.31 7.66 -8.02
CA LYS A 164 -5.80 8.89 -7.39
C LYS A 164 -4.28 8.98 -7.56
N PRO A 165 -3.70 10.19 -7.45
CA PRO A 165 -2.26 10.35 -7.30
C PRO A 165 -1.70 9.48 -6.19
N ASP A 166 -0.53 8.89 -6.42
CA ASP A 166 0.13 7.98 -5.51
C ASP A 166 0.94 8.76 -4.47
N THR A 167 0.56 8.61 -3.19
CA THR A 167 1.28 9.19 -2.05
C THR A 167 2.53 8.40 -1.68
N GLY A 168 2.64 7.17 -2.18
CA GLY A 168 3.76 6.28 -1.94
C GLY A 168 3.73 5.54 -0.62
N VAL A 169 4.45 4.43 -0.60
CA VAL A 169 4.60 3.51 0.53
C VAL A 169 6.03 3.62 1.06
N THR A 170 6.18 4.18 2.25
CA THR A 170 7.50 4.44 2.86
C THR A 170 8.15 3.19 3.47
N ASN A 171 7.31 2.33 4.05
CA ASN A 171 7.70 1.20 4.88
C ASN A 171 7.12 -0.11 4.33
N ILE A 172 7.97 -1.12 4.12
CA ILE A 172 7.58 -2.38 3.47
C ILE A 172 7.71 -3.54 4.45
N ARG A 173 6.57 -4.04 4.92
CA ARG A 173 6.54 -5.16 5.88
C ARG A 173 6.36 -6.51 5.20
N ASN A 174 5.29 -6.66 4.43
CA ASN A 174 4.94 -7.94 3.80
C ASN A 174 5.65 -8.12 2.45
N VAL A 175 6.96 -8.33 2.46
CA VAL A 175 7.78 -8.57 1.26
C VAL A 175 7.33 -9.79 0.43
N THR A 176 6.57 -10.71 1.03
CA THR A 176 6.01 -11.87 0.32
C THR A 176 4.83 -11.51 -0.58
N SER A 177 4.26 -10.30 -0.48
CA SER A 177 3.18 -9.85 -1.37
C SER A 177 3.64 -9.81 -2.84
N PRO A 178 2.83 -10.27 -3.81
CA PRO A 178 3.14 -10.19 -5.24
C PRO A 178 3.50 -8.77 -5.72
N HIS A 179 3.02 -7.74 -5.01
CA HIS A 179 3.37 -6.36 -5.32
C HIS A 179 4.89 -6.11 -5.17
N TRP A 180 5.47 -6.52 -4.04
CA TRP A 180 6.86 -6.22 -3.68
C TRP A 180 7.90 -7.15 -4.32
N ARG A 181 7.54 -8.41 -4.60
CA ARG A 181 8.47 -9.45 -5.11
C ARG A 181 9.30 -9.01 -6.32
N ARG A 182 8.77 -8.12 -7.16
CA ARG A 182 9.43 -7.63 -8.37
C ARG A 182 10.67 -6.76 -8.10
N TRP A 183 10.81 -6.22 -6.89
CA TRP A 183 11.87 -5.28 -6.50
C TRP A 183 12.79 -5.82 -5.40
N LEU A 184 12.82 -7.15 -5.18
CA LEU A 184 13.65 -7.78 -4.15
C LEU A 184 15.03 -8.23 -4.66
N ARG A 185 15.28 -8.08 -5.97
CA ARG A 185 16.54 -8.45 -6.61
C ARG A 185 17.62 -7.39 -6.34
N PRO A 186 18.91 -7.74 -6.39
CA PRO A 186 20.02 -6.81 -6.11
C PRO A 186 19.98 -5.50 -6.89
N GLU A 187 19.45 -5.48 -8.11
CA GLU A 187 19.36 -4.28 -8.95
C GLU A 187 18.40 -3.23 -8.37
N ASN A 188 17.40 -3.69 -7.60
CA ASN A 188 16.41 -2.84 -6.94
C ASN A 188 16.73 -2.60 -5.47
N ARG A 189 17.89 -3.01 -4.95
CA ARG A 189 18.25 -2.78 -3.56
C ARG A 189 19.04 -1.49 -3.38
N CYS A 190 18.80 -0.85 -2.24
CA CYS A 190 19.57 0.28 -1.78
C CYS A 190 19.79 0.17 -0.26
N VAL A 191 20.74 0.93 0.25
CA VAL A 191 20.91 1.17 1.68
C VAL A 191 20.62 2.63 1.96
N VAL A 192 19.81 2.87 2.99
CA VAL A 192 19.31 4.21 3.33
C VAL A 192 20.07 4.68 4.57
N PRO A 193 21.04 5.61 4.46
CA PRO A 193 21.79 6.10 5.61
C PRO A 193 20.86 6.76 6.61
N TRP A 194 21.11 6.54 7.89
CA TRP A 194 20.43 7.22 9.00
C TRP A 194 21.35 7.30 10.22
N THR A 195 21.05 8.25 11.11
CA THR A 195 21.77 8.47 12.37
C THR A 195 20.79 8.46 13.56
N THR A 196 19.62 9.05 13.36
CA THR A 196 18.47 8.88 14.27
C THR A 196 17.20 8.60 13.47
N PHE A 197 16.26 7.86 14.05
CA PHE A 197 14.91 7.71 13.49
C PHE A 197 13.84 8.00 14.53
N CYS A 198 12.68 8.46 14.08
CA CYS A 198 11.61 8.93 14.95
C CYS A 198 10.39 8.01 14.85
N GLU A 199 9.85 7.66 16.02
CA GLU A 199 8.48 7.14 16.14
C GLU A 199 7.62 8.10 16.96
N TRP A 200 6.31 7.97 16.80
CA TRP A 200 5.33 8.81 17.50
C TRP A 200 4.72 8.05 18.67
N GLU A 201 5.03 8.49 19.89
CA GLU A 201 4.42 7.98 21.11
C GLU A 201 2.99 8.55 21.24
N ASP A 202 2.00 7.70 21.51
CA ASP A 202 0.59 8.08 21.68
C ASP A 202 0.35 8.76 23.04
N THR A 203 0.96 9.92 23.24
CA THR A 203 0.80 10.79 24.41
C THR A 203 -0.38 11.76 24.26
N LYS A 204 -0.82 12.38 25.36
CA LYS A 204 -1.90 13.38 25.41
C LYS A 204 -1.33 14.74 25.83
N PRO A 205 -1.80 15.88 25.27
CA PRO A 205 -2.91 16.03 24.31
C PRO A 205 -2.53 15.79 22.84
N ARG A 206 -1.24 15.64 22.54
CA ARG A 206 -0.69 15.38 21.20
C ARG A 206 0.38 14.31 21.31
N LYS A 207 0.59 13.58 20.23
CA LYS A 207 1.68 12.60 20.12
C LYS A 207 3.03 13.28 20.30
N THR A 208 3.95 12.58 20.94
CA THR A 208 5.31 13.05 21.19
C THR A 208 6.27 12.35 20.23
N LYS A 209 7.17 13.12 19.60
CA LYS A 209 8.27 12.58 18.81
C LYS A 209 9.26 11.88 19.75
N ARG A 210 9.63 10.65 19.43
CA ARG A 210 10.63 9.87 20.16
C ARG A 210 11.71 9.41 19.21
N TRP A 211 12.93 9.85 19.47
CA TRP A 211 14.08 9.55 18.63
C TRP A 211 14.85 8.34 19.15
N PHE A 212 15.29 7.50 18.23
CA PHE A 212 16.13 6.34 18.48
C PHE A 212 17.45 6.49 17.74
N ALA A 213 18.51 5.95 18.32
CA ALA A 213 19.85 5.89 17.76
C ALA A 213 20.51 4.56 18.12
N LEU A 214 21.62 4.20 17.49
CA LEU A 214 22.41 3.03 17.91
C LEU A 214 22.98 3.21 19.32
N ASN A 215 23.41 4.43 19.66
CA ASN A 215 23.90 4.87 20.97
C ASN A 215 23.76 6.42 21.08
N GLU A 216 24.27 7.01 22.17
CA GLU A 216 24.17 8.46 22.41
C GLU A 216 24.95 9.31 21.39
N GLU A 217 25.98 8.75 20.75
CA GLU A 217 26.76 9.40 19.70
C GLU A 217 26.06 9.41 18.33
N ALA A 218 24.96 8.66 18.18
CA ALA A 218 24.18 8.53 16.95
C ALA A 218 25.02 8.21 15.68
N PRO A 219 25.82 7.12 15.69
CA PRO A 219 26.66 6.75 14.57
C PRO A 219 25.82 6.36 13.35
N LEU A 220 26.45 6.43 12.19
CA LEU A 220 25.85 6.05 10.93
C LEU A 220 25.47 4.56 10.90
N ALA A 221 24.24 4.29 10.50
CA ALA A 221 23.75 2.97 10.15
C ALA A 221 22.89 3.06 8.88
N PHE A 222 22.36 1.93 8.43
CA PHE A 222 21.55 1.89 7.22
C PHE A 222 20.23 1.16 7.44
N PHE A 223 19.17 1.60 6.77
CA PHE A 223 18.00 0.76 6.58
C PHE A 223 18.15 -0.11 5.33
N ALA A 224 17.61 -1.32 5.39
CA ALA A 224 17.51 -2.21 4.24
C ALA A 224 16.45 -1.68 3.26
N GLY A 225 16.90 -0.99 2.21
CA GLY A 225 16.05 -0.31 1.24
C GLY A 225 15.82 -1.08 -0.06
N ILE A 226 14.71 -0.78 -0.73
CA ILE A 226 14.47 -1.10 -2.14
C ILE A 226 14.08 0.16 -2.91
N TRP A 227 14.33 0.16 -4.21
CA TRP A 227 14.10 1.29 -5.09
C TRP A 227 13.64 0.86 -6.49
N THR A 228 12.99 1.76 -7.22
CA THR A 228 12.56 1.54 -8.60
C THR A 228 12.43 2.86 -9.36
N ASP A 229 12.62 2.79 -10.68
CA ASP A 229 12.03 3.77 -11.60
C ASP A 229 10.54 3.50 -11.73
N TRP A 230 9.73 4.55 -11.78
CA TRP A 230 8.28 4.46 -11.85
C TRP A 230 7.67 5.62 -12.62
N HIS A 231 6.77 5.30 -13.55
CA HIS A 231 6.02 6.29 -14.31
C HIS A 231 4.59 6.42 -13.78
N GLY A 232 4.14 7.64 -13.51
CA GLY A 232 2.78 7.92 -13.11
C GLY A 232 2.61 9.26 -12.39
N VAL A 233 1.49 9.41 -11.68
CA VAL A 233 1.14 10.66 -10.99
C VAL A 233 1.43 10.51 -9.49
N ARG A 234 2.47 11.21 -9.00
CA ARG A 234 2.86 11.26 -7.58
C ARG A 234 2.19 12.37 -6.80
N GLY A 235 2.18 12.22 -5.48
CA GLY A 235 1.83 13.28 -4.53
C GLY A 235 0.38 13.21 -4.06
N SER A 236 -0.05 14.27 -3.39
CA SER A 236 -1.44 14.35 -2.91
C SER A 236 -2.38 14.82 -4.01
N MET A 237 -3.70 14.64 -3.81
CA MET A 237 -4.74 15.23 -4.67
C MET A 237 -4.58 16.75 -4.88
N LYS A 238 -3.97 17.46 -3.94
CA LYS A 238 -3.77 18.92 -4.05
C LYS A 238 -2.58 19.28 -4.94
N ASN A 239 -1.56 18.43 -4.98
CA ASN A 239 -0.29 18.68 -5.67
C ASN A 239 0.15 17.42 -6.45
N PRO A 240 -0.59 17.03 -7.51
CA PRO A 240 -0.22 15.90 -8.36
C PRO A 240 1.01 16.24 -9.20
N ARG A 241 1.91 15.27 -9.38
CA ARG A 241 3.13 15.38 -10.19
C ARG A 241 3.21 14.19 -11.13
N GLU A 242 2.81 14.40 -12.38
CA GLU A 242 2.90 13.39 -13.43
C GLU A 242 4.32 13.30 -13.99
N GLY A 243 4.75 12.10 -14.38
CA GLY A 243 6.03 11.88 -15.05
C GLY A 243 6.77 10.66 -14.53
N ASP A 244 8.08 10.66 -14.76
CA ASP A 244 9.00 9.63 -14.27
C ASP A 244 9.53 10.01 -12.89
N HIS A 245 9.57 9.03 -11.99
CA HIS A 245 10.02 9.20 -10.62
C HIS A 245 10.97 8.06 -10.26
N GLN A 246 12.08 8.40 -9.59
CA GLN A 246 12.92 7.40 -8.93
C GLN A 246 12.53 7.35 -7.46
N LEU A 247 12.00 6.20 -7.05
CA LEU A 247 11.35 6.02 -5.75
C LEU A 247 12.10 5.00 -4.91
N PHE A 248 12.10 5.20 -3.60
CA PHE A 248 12.62 4.21 -2.66
C PHE A 248 11.72 4.04 -1.44
N GLY A 249 11.92 2.95 -0.73
CA GLY A 249 11.34 2.67 0.58
C GLY A 249 12.22 1.67 1.29
N PHE A 250 11.95 1.40 2.57
CA PHE A 250 12.76 0.43 3.31
C PHE A 250 11.91 -0.59 4.03
N LEU A 251 12.53 -1.73 4.29
CA LEU A 251 11.88 -2.86 4.92
C LEU A 251 11.66 -2.57 6.40
N THR A 252 10.61 -3.17 6.93
CA THR A 252 10.28 -3.14 8.35
C THR A 252 10.06 -4.54 8.87
N THR A 253 10.18 -4.70 10.18
CA THR A 253 10.08 -5.98 10.89
C THR A 253 9.36 -5.78 12.23
N ALA A 254 9.23 -6.84 13.03
CA ALA A 254 8.66 -6.72 14.38
C ALA A 254 9.53 -5.81 15.26
N PRO A 255 8.96 -5.01 16.16
CA PRO A 255 9.76 -4.15 17.05
C PRO A 255 10.44 -4.97 18.14
N ASN A 256 11.64 -4.55 18.52
CA ASN A 256 12.37 -5.07 19.67
C ASN A 256 11.86 -4.46 21.00
N SER A 257 12.46 -4.79 22.16
CA SER A 257 11.93 -4.31 23.44
C SER A 257 12.12 -2.79 23.68
N VAL A 258 13.03 -2.15 22.95
CA VAL A 258 13.28 -0.70 23.01
C VAL A 258 12.24 0.08 22.22
N VAL A 259 11.90 -0.38 21.01
CA VAL A 259 10.95 0.32 20.13
C VAL A 259 9.50 0.01 20.50
N LYS A 260 9.19 -1.23 20.90
CA LYS A 260 7.83 -1.71 21.13
C LYS A 260 6.99 -0.87 22.10
N PRO A 261 7.53 -0.32 23.21
CA PRO A 261 6.78 0.56 24.11
C PRO A 261 6.28 1.85 23.45
N ILE A 262 7.04 2.36 22.48
CA ILE A 262 6.70 3.59 21.75
C ILE A 262 5.86 3.27 20.52
N HIS A 263 6.26 2.24 19.75
CA HIS A 263 5.60 1.81 18.54
C HIS A 263 5.48 0.28 18.49
N PRO A 264 4.31 -0.29 18.86
CA PRO A 264 4.17 -1.73 19.06
C PRO A 264 4.03 -2.53 17.76
N LYS A 265 3.86 -1.87 16.61
CA LYS A 265 3.58 -2.56 15.36
C LYS A 265 4.84 -3.02 14.64
N ALA A 266 5.86 -2.16 14.51
CA ALA A 266 7.02 -2.43 13.66
C ALA A 266 8.23 -1.58 14.05
N MET A 267 9.40 -1.97 13.56
CA MET A 267 10.59 -1.12 13.49
C MET A 267 11.24 -1.26 12.10
N PRO A 268 12.08 -0.30 11.66
CA PRO A 268 12.89 -0.46 10.47
C PRO A 268 13.84 -1.66 10.55
N VAL A 269 14.16 -2.26 9.40
CA VAL A 269 15.24 -3.24 9.30
C VAL A 269 16.57 -2.49 9.24
N ILE A 270 17.43 -2.73 10.22
CA ILE A 270 18.69 -2.01 10.42
C ILE A 270 19.87 -2.89 10.04
N LEU A 271 20.78 -2.33 9.24
CA LEU A 271 22.08 -2.88 8.89
C LEU A 271 23.16 -2.06 9.59
N THR A 272 24.00 -2.72 10.36
CA THR A 272 24.92 -2.08 11.33
C THR A 272 26.38 -2.14 10.91
N ASN A 273 26.72 -2.99 9.93
CA ASN A 273 28.10 -3.22 9.54
C ASN A 273 28.23 -3.48 8.04
N LYS A 274 29.48 -3.47 7.58
CA LYS A 274 29.85 -3.65 6.17
C LYS A 274 29.38 -4.98 5.59
N ASP A 275 29.43 -6.07 6.35
CA ASP A 275 29.04 -7.39 5.86
C ASP A 275 27.52 -7.48 5.65
N GLU A 276 26.72 -6.90 6.56
CA GLU A 276 25.27 -6.79 6.40
C GLU A 276 24.88 -5.91 5.21
N VAL A 277 25.60 -4.79 5.00
CA VAL A 277 25.43 -3.91 3.83
C VAL A 277 25.77 -4.64 2.54
N GLU A 278 26.91 -5.34 2.50
CA GLU A 278 27.37 -6.11 1.35
C GLU A 278 26.39 -7.23 1.00
N LEU A 279 25.95 -7.98 2.01
CA LEU A 279 24.97 -9.04 1.88
C LEU A 279 23.65 -8.50 1.34
N TRP A 280 23.17 -7.37 1.88
CA TRP A 280 21.96 -6.73 1.40
C TRP A 280 22.11 -6.28 -0.05
N LEU A 281 23.21 -5.65 -0.43
CA LEU A 281 23.36 -5.11 -1.79
C LEU A 281 23.61 -6.19 -2.86
N THR A 282 24.12 -7.37 -2.51
CA THR A 282 24.61 -8.34 -3.53
C THR A 282 23.97 -9.72 -3.49
N ALA A 283 23.52 -10.20 -2.33
CA ALA A 283 23.12 -11.59 -2.20
C ALA A 283 21.76 -11.88 -2.88
N PRO A 284 21.51 -13.10 -3.36
CA PRO A 284 20.17 -13.54 -3.75
C PRO A 284 19.13 -13.31 -2.65
N TRP A 285 17.86 -13.12 -3.01
CA TRP A 285 16.80 -12.81 -2.05
C TRP A 285 16.62 -13.90 -0.98
N GLU A 286 16.87 -15.15 -1.35
CA GLU A 286 16.79 -16.34 -0.51
C GLU A 286 17.72 -16.25 0.70
N VAL A 287 18.82 -15.50 0.58
CA VAL A 287 19.78 -15.23 1.65
C VAL A 287 19.49 -13.88 2.31
N ALA A 288 19.31 -12.83 1.51
CA ALA A 288 19.15 -11.46 2.02
C ALA A 288 17.87 -11.26 2.87
N LYS A 289 16.82 -12.05 2.65
CA LYS A 289 15.59 -12.00 3.45
C LYS A 289 15.83 -12.23 4.95
N GLU A 290 16.89 -12.95 5.32
CA GLU A 290 17.24 -13.21 6.72
C GLU A 290 17.68 -11.93 7.46
N LEU A 291 18.03 -10.86 6.72
CA LEU A 291 18.26 -9.54 7.29
C LEU A 291 16.96 -8.85 7.72
N GLN A 292 15.78 -9.30 7.29
CA GLN A 292 14.49 -8.72 7.70
C GLN A 292 14.09 -9.13 9.14
N ARG A 293 14.96 -8.83 10.11
CA ARG A 293 14.84 -9.20 11.52
C ARG A 293 14.97 -7.97 12.43
N PRO A 294 14.38 -7.99 13.63
CA PRO A 294 14.61 -6.93 14.62
C PRO A 294 16.10 -6.84 14.96
N LEU A 295 16.57 -5.61 15.20
CA LEU A 295 17.88 -5.41 15.81
C LEU A 295 17.83 -5.88 17.28
N PRO A 296 18.88 -6.52 17.82
CA PRO A 296 18.93 -6.85 19.24
C PRO A 296 18.66 -5.64 20.13
N ASP A 297 18.07 -5.87 21.31
CA ASP A 297 17.67 -4.81 22.23
C ASP A 297 18.84 -3.88 22.61
N ALA A 298 20.04 -4.44 22.80
CA ALA A 298 21.25 -3.69 23.11
C ALA A 298 21.79 -2.84 21.94
N GLY A 299 21.21 -2.94 20.75
CA GLY A 299 21.64 -2.19 19.56
C GLY A 299 20.90 -0.87 19.34
N LEU A 300 19.97 -0.48 20.21
CA LEU A 300 19.28 0.80 20.15
C LEU A 300 19.15 1.44 21.51
N VAL A 301 19.20 2.77 21.53
CA VAL A 301 18.84 3.60 22.67
C VAL A 301 17.68 4.52 22.31
N LEU A 302 16.81 4.78 23.28
CA LEU A 302 15.80 5.82 23.20
C LEU A 302 16.43 7.13 23.68
N LEU A 303 16.56 8.10 22.79
CA LEU A 303 17.15 9.40 23.12
C LEU A 303 16.20 10.21 24.03
N PRO A 304 16.75 11.17 24.80
CA PRO A 304 15.95 12.15 25.52
C PRO A 304 14.97 12.87 24.59
N VAL A 305 13.82 13.27 25.12
CA VAL A 305 12.86 14.08 24.37
C VAL A 305 13.54 15.43 24.08
N GLU A 306 13.65 15.80 22.80
CA GLU A 306 14.09 17.13 22.44
C GLU A 306 13.06 18.13 22.99
N ASP A 307 13.48 19.05 23.86
CA ASP A 307 12.66 20.19 24.23
C ASP A 307 12.39 20.98 22.94
N GLU A 308 11.12 21.12 22.57
CA GLU A 308 10.71 22.10 21.56
C GLU A 308 11.06 23.49 22.12
N LYS A 309 12.32 23.92 21.96
CA LYS A 309 12.66 25.33 22.07
C LYS A 309 11.76 26.01 21.05
N LYS A 310 10.78 26.76 21.56
CA LYS A 310 9.99 27.69 20.78
C LYS A 310 10.95 28.38 19.83
N SER A 311 10.77 28.19 18.53
CA SER A 311 11.22 29.16 17.55
C SER A 311 10.40 30.44 17.79
N ALA A 312 10.69 31.12 18.89
CA ALA A 312 10.21 32.45 19.17
C ALA A 312 11.11 33.38 18.36
N ASP A 313 10.52 33.96 17.32
CA ASP A 313 10.83 35.28 16.78
C ASP A 313 12.32 35.63 16.65
N LEU A 314 12.92 35.21 15.53
CA LEU A 314 14.12 35.87 15.00
C LEU A 314 13.82 36.96 13.96
N PHE A 315 12.56 37.30 13.78
CA PHE A 315 12.15 38.52 13.07
C PHE A 315 10.96 39.14 13.83
N GLY A 316 11.30 40.05 14.75
CA GLY A 316 10.38 41.12 15.12
C GLY A 316 10.21 42.10 13.97
#